data_AF-A0A5S3X0Z7-F1
#
_entry.id   AF-A0A5S3X0Z7-F1
#
_cell.length_a   1.000
_cell.length_b   1.000
_cell.length_c   1.000
_cell.angle_alpha   90.00
_cell.angle_beta   90.00
_cell.angle_gamma   90.00
#
_symmetry.space_group_name_H-M   'P 1'
#
loop_
_entity.id
_entity.type
_entity.pdbx_description
1 polymer ?
#
loop_
_entity_poly.entity_id
_entity_poly.type
_entity_poly.pdbx_seq_one_letter_code
_entity_poly.pdbx_strand_id
1 'polypeptide(L)'
;MRKFLPILLFVITISVHAEPETTVSYEQLVVLIKEWNDEKEAMWYYKGSGIAFHYFHYSGFGIETTYKVARDGIAVEDELLLTSDKSMWHKLPLGPRADSFVNWSTVIQILNSGHVVKIFQSHSNTVTLYLNDGTSVKAQSPQLDDILKEIRKCGVRCENIERILE
;
A
#
# COMPACT_ATOMS: atom_id res chain seq x y z
N MET A 1 -62.67 19.97 28.25
CA MET A 1 -62.22 19.50 26.92
C MET A 1 -60.78 19.93 26.69
N ARG A 2 -59.80 19.04 26.98
CA ARG A 2 -58.37 19.30 26.76
C ARG A 2 -57.95 18.52 25.51
N LYS A 3 -57.61 19.23 24.44
CA LYS A 3 -57.15 18.65 23.16
C LYS A 3 -55.70 18.21 23.34
N PHE A 4 -55.43 16.91 23.21
CA PHE A 4 -54.08 16.37 23.10
C PHE A 4 -53.58 16.57 21.66
N LEU A 5 -52.42 17.21 21.52
CA LEU A 5 -51.69 17.35 20.27
C LEU A 5 -50.78 16.11 20.11
N PRO A 6 -50.81 15.37 18.99
CA PRO A 6 -49.93 14.22 18.83
C PRO A 6 -48.52 14.72 18.47
N ILE A 7 -47.54 14.36 19.30
CA ILE A 7 -46.13 14.56 19.02
C ILE A 7 -45.75 13.60 17.90
N LEU A 8 -45.51 14.13 16.70
CA LEU A 8 -44.92 13.39 15.59
C LEU A 8 -43.47 13.03 15.99
N LEU A 9 -43.22 11.77 16.32
CA LEU A 9 -41.88 11.23 16.46
C LEU A 9 -41.26 11.15 15.06
N PHE A 10 -40.43 12.15 14.73
CA PHE A 10 -39.53 12.07 13.58
C PHE A 10 -38.41 11.10 13.94
N VAL A 11 -38.50 9.87 13.45
CA VAL A 11 -37.40 8.90 13.53
C VAL A 11 -36.33 9.37 12.55
N ILE A 12 -35.33 10.09 13.03
CA ILE A 12 -34.14 10.44 12.26
C ILE A 12 -33.32 9.15 12.13
N THR A 13 -33.45 8.46 11.00
CA THR A 13 -32.53 7.39 10.64
C THR A 13 -31.18 8.02 10.33
N ILE A 14 -30.22 7.89 11.24
CA ILE A 14 -28.82 8.21 10.98
C ILE A 14 -28.33 7.15 9.99
N SER A 15 -28.35 7.47 8.69
CA SER A 15 -27.59 6.71 7.70
C SER A 15 -26.12 6.93 8.01
N VAL A 16 -25.52 6.01 8.76
CA VAL A 16 -24.06 5.87 8.84
C VAL A 16 -23.63 5.44 7.44
N HIS A 17 -23.25 6.41 6.61
CA HIS A 17 -22.68 6.12 5.30
C HIS A 17 -21.27 5.59 5.54
N ALA A 18 -21.13 4.26 5.58
CA ALA A 18 -19.83 3.63 5.68
C ALA A 18 -19.05 3.91 4.39
N GLU A 19 -17.85 4.49 4.51
CA GLU A 19 -16.94 4.64 3.36
C GLU A 19 -16.70 3.25 2.74
N PRO A 20 -16.71 3.11 1.40
CA PRO A 20 -16.45 1.83 0.78
C PRO A 20 -15.02 1.36 1.10
N GLU A 21 -14.91 0.12 1.55
CA GLU A 21 -13.63 -0.55 1.83
C GLU A 21 -13.41 -1.70 0.85
N THR A 22 -12.22 -1.77 0.26
CA THR A 22 -11.82 -2.83 -0.67
C THR A 22 -10.56 -3.53 -0.15
N THR A 23 -10.62 -4.85 0.02
CA THR A 23 -9.42 -5.63 0.32
C THR A 23 -8.64 -5.89 -0.96
N VAL A 24 -7.35 -5.59 -0.95
CA VAL A 24 -6.43 -5.80 -2.07
C VAL A 24 -5.11 -6.40 -1.59
N SER A 25 -4.41 -7.11 -2.45
CA SER A 25 -2.99 -7.41 -2.21
C SER A 25 -2.18 -6.12 -2.29
N TYR A 26 -0.96 -6.13 -1.72
CA TYR A 26 -0.06 -5.00 -1.88
C TYR A 26 0.25 -4.72 -3.36
N GLU A 27 0.41 -5.77 -4.18
CA GLU A 27 0.64 -5.64 -5.62
C GLU A 27 -0.52 -4.93 -6.33
N GLN A 28 -1.76 -5.31 -6.02
CA GLN A 28 -2.97 -4.67 -6.55
C GLN A 28 -3.05 -3.21 -6.11
N LEU A 29 -2.69 -2.90 -4.86
CA LEU A 29 -2.64 -1.53 -4.37
C LEU A 29 -1.60 -0.71 -5.15
N VAL A 30 -0.41 -1.25 -5.40
CA VAL A 30 0.65 -0.60 -6.21
C VAL A 30 0.18 -0.31 -7.63
N VAL A 31 -0.56 -1.24 -8.24
CA VAL A 31 -1.19 -1.03 -9.56
C VAL A 31 -2.20 0.11 -9.52
N LEU A 32 -3.10 0.15 -8.54
CA LEU A 32 -4.09 1.21 -8.37
C LEU A 32 -3.45 2.59 -8.17
N ILE A 33 -2.41 2.66 -7.33
CA ILE A 33 -1.65 3.89 -7.12
C ILE A 33 -1.04 4.36 -8.43
N LYS A 34 -0.54 3.45 -9.26
CA LYS A 34 0.03 3.79 -10.57
C LYS A 34 -1.00 4.38 -11.51
N GLU A 35 -2.13 3.69 -11.66
CA GLU A 35 -3.21 4.10 -12.55
C GLU A 35 -3.75 5.48 -12.18
N TRP A 36 -3.74 5.83 -10.89
CA TRP A 36 -4.38 7.05 -10.40
C TRP A 36 -3.37 8.18 -10.10
N ASN A 37 -2.09 7.91 -9.84
CA ASN A 37 -1.08 8.94 -9.56
C ASN A 37 -0.58 9.72 -10.78
N ASP A 38 -0.85 9.28 -12.01
CA ASP A 38 -0.52 10.08 -13.21
C ASP A 38 -1.35 11.38 -13.28
N GLU A 39 -2.35 11.52 -12.42
CA GLU A 39 -3.28 12.62 -12.41
C GLU A 39 -3.02 13.54 -11.21
N LYS A 40 -2.78 14.85 -11.49
CA LYS A 40 -2.37 15.86 -10.49
C LYS A 40 -3.32 16.07 -9.30
N GLU A 41 -4.48 15.43 -9.30
CA GLU A 41 -5.54 15.57 -8.28
C GLU A 41 -5.70 14.33 -7.38
N ALA A 42 -4.99 13.24 -7.67
CA ALA A 42 -5.02 12.05 -6.83
C ALA A 42 -4.27 12.27 -5.51
N MET A 43 -4.94 12.01 -4.40
CA MET A 43 -4.35 12.03 -3.07
C MET A 43 -4.52 10.69 -2.38
N TRP A 44 -3.40 10.18 -1.86
CA TRP A 44 -3.35 8.98 -1.05
C TRP A 44 -3.05 9.34 0.40
N TYR A 45 -3.63 8.58 1.31
CA TYR A 45 -3.41 8.73 2.74
C TYR A 45 -3.27 7.37 3.42
N TYR A 46 -2.43 7.30 4.45
CA TYR A 46 -2.41 6.19 5.39
C TYR A 46 -3.33 6.49 6.57
N LYS A 47 -4.37 5.67 6.76
CA LYS A 47 -5.33 5.79 7.88
C LYS A 47 -4.84 5.11 9.16
N GLY A 48 -3.84 4.23 9.04
CA GLY A 48 -3.27 3.46 10.14
C GLY A 48 -3.46 1.94 10.00
N SER A 49 -2.97 1.22 11.00
CA SER A 49 -3.03 -0.23 11.16
C SER A 49 -4.21 -0.62 12.06
N GLY A 50 -5.01 -1.56 11.59
CA GLY A 50 -5.89 -2.35 12.45
C GLY A 50 -5.21 -3.63 12.94
N ILE A 51 -6.02 -4.59 13.40
CA ILE A 51 -5.51 -5.89 13.87
C ILE A 51 -4.87 -6.68 12.72
N ALA A 52 -5.54 -6.76 11.57
CA ALA A 52 -5.13 -7.63 10.46
C ALA A 52 -4.71 -6.88 9.19
N PHE A 53 -4.97 -5.57 9.10
CA PHE A 53 -4.77 -4.81 7.87
C PHE A 53 -4.13 -3.43 8.11
N HIS A 54 -3.40 -2.95 7.11
CA HIS A 54 -3.06 -1.56 6.89
C HIS A 54 -4.12 -0.91 6.00
N TYR A 55 -4.52 0.32 6.31
CA TYR A 55 -5.60 1.02 5.61
C TYR A 55 -5.06 2.25 4.88
N PHE A 56 -5.34 2.30 3.58
CA PHE A 56 -4.94 3.36 2.68
C PHE A 56 -6.18 4.00 2.08
N HIS A 57 -6.28 5.31 2.11
CA HIS A 57 -7.38 6.04 1.53
C HIS A 57 -6.95 6.70 0.23
N TYR A 58 -7.79 6.58 -0.79
CA TYR A 58 -7.68 7.33 -2.02
C TYR A 58 -8.80 8.36 -2.09
N SER A 59 -8.42 9.57 -2.48
CA SER A 59 -9.30 10.70 -2.76
C SER A 59 -8.86 11.34 -4.08
N GLY A 60 -9.73 11.30 -5.09
CA GLY A 60 -9.46 11.89 -6.41
C GLY A 60 -10.60 11.65 -7.40
N PHE A 61 -10.84 12.60 -8.32
CA PHE A 61 -11.85 12.47 -9.40
C PHE A 61 -13.27 12.13 -8.93
N GLY A 62 -13.67 12.60 -7.75
CA GLY A 62 -14.98 12.30 -7.15
C GLY A 62 -15.10 10.86 -6.64
N ILE A 63 -14.00 10.11 -6.62
CA ILE A 63 -13.90 8.78 -6.03
C ILE A 63 -13.21 8.91 -4.67
N GLU A 64 -13.89 8.40 -3.65
CA GLU A 64 -13.38 8.28 -2.29
C GLU A 64 -13.47 6.80 -1.92
N THR A 65 -12.33 6.16 -1.65
CA THR A 65 -12.33 4.73 -1.33
C THR A 65 -11.20 4.38 -0.39
N THR A 66 -11.44 3.41 0.49
CA THR A 66 -10.44 2.88 1.40
C THR A 66 -10.00 1.50 0.93
N TYR A 67 -8.71 1.32 0.75
CA TYR A 67 -8.07 0.04 0.49
C TYR A 67 -7.50 -0.53 1.77
N LYS A 68 -7.62 -1.83 1.96
CA LYS A 68 -6.97 -2.54 3.06
C LYS A 68 -6.08 -3.66 2.54
N VAL A 69 -4.85 -3.66 3.03
CA VAL A 69 -3.79 -4.62 2.69
C VAL A 69 -3.46 -5.41 3.95
N ALA A 70 -3.29 -6.73 3.84
CA ALA A 70 -2.92 -7.56 4.99
C ALA A 70 -1.61 -7.08 5.62
N ARG A 71 -1.50 -7.13 6.95
CA ARG A 71 -0.30 -6.65 7.68
C ARG A 71 0.99 -7.39 7.34
N ASP A 72 0.88 -8.62 6.87
CA ASP A 72 2.00 -9.41 6.37
C ASP A 72 2.32 -9.15 4.88
N GLY A 73 1.52 -8.33 4.20
CA GLY A 73 1.74 -7.96 2.80
C GLY A 73 2.70 -6.79 2.61
N ILE A 74 2.82 -5.90 3.60
CA ILE A 74 3.63 -4.68 3.59
C ILE A 74 4.06 -4.34 5.01
N ALA A 75 5.33 -3.96 5.21
CA ALA A 75 5.76 -3.35 6.46
C ALA A 75 5.69 -1.82 6.33
N VAL A 76 5.10 -1.17 7.32
CA VAL A 76 4.99 0.29 7.40
C VAL A 76 5.90 0.74 8.54
N GLU A 77 6.89 1.59 8.25
CA GLU A 77 7.93 2.00 9.22
C GLU A 77 7.32 2.76 10.41
N ASP A 78 6.44 3.73 10.13
CA ASP A 78 5.68 4.49 11.14
C ASP A 78 4.25 3.96 11.24
N GLU A 79 4.07 2.80 11.87
CA GLU A 79 2.74 2.27 12.13
C GLU A 79 1.93 3.16 13.08
N LEU A 80 0.81 3.69 12.58
CA LEU A 80 -0.16 4.45 13.35
C LEU A 80 -1.35 3.58 13.72
N LEU A 81 -2.03 3.91 14.82
CA LEU A 81 -3.33 3.31 15.12
C LEU A 81 -4.36 3.74 14.06
N LEU A 82 -5.13 2.78 13.57
CA LEU A 82 -6.24 3.07 12.64
C LEU A 82 -7.19 4.10 13.25
N THR A 83 -7.49 5.14 12.48
CA THR A 83 -8.42 6.20 12.89
C THR A 83 -9.33 6.65 11.74
N SER A 84 -10.55 7.07 12.09
CA SER A 84 -11.48 7.75 11.17
C SER A 84 -11.25 9.26 11.10
N ASP A 85 -10.44 9.84 11.98
CA ASP A 85 -10.12 11.26 11.99
C ASP A 85 -9.15 11.60 10.85
N LYS A 86 -9.67 12.25 9.80
CA LYS A 86 -8.92 12.65 8.60
C LYS A 86 -7.72 13.55 8.90
N SER A 87 -7.74 14.30 10.01
CA SER A 87 -6.62 15.17 10.38
C SER A 87 -5.38 14.40 10.87
N MET A 88 -5.58 13.15 11.30
CA MET A 88 -4.52 12.25 11.73
C MET A 88 -4.01 11.34 10.61
N TRP A 89 -4.63 11.39 9.43
CA TRP A 89 -4.20 10.57 8.30
C TRP A 89 -2.88 11.11 7.73
N HIS A 90 -1.92 10.23 7.53
CA HIS A 90 -0.63 10.61 6.94
C HIS A 90 -0.78 10.69 5.44
N LYS A 91 -0.63 11.90 4.87
CA LYS A 91 -0.63 12.09 3.42
C LYS A 91 0.57 11.35 2.81
N LEU A 92 0.31 10.64 1.73
CA LEU A 92 1.27 9.88 0.95
C LEU A 92 1.41 10.53 -0.43
N PRO A 93 2.34 11.50 -0.63
CA PRO A 93 2.41 12.31 -1.85
C PRO A 93 2.64 11.51 -3.13
N LEU A 94 3.19 10.28 -3.02
CA LEU A 94 3.42 9.36 -4.12
C LEU A 94 2.57 8.09 -3.98
N GLY A 95 1.50 8.10 -3.18
CA GLY A 95 0.93 6.87 -2.64
C GLY A 95 1.90 6.21 -1.65
N PRO A 96 1.56 5.03 -1.09
CA PRO A 96 2.55 4.21 -0.41
C PRO A 96 3.60 3.78 -1.43
N ARG A 97 4.63 4.61 -1.65
CA ARG A 97 5.73 4.34 -2.58
C ARG A 97 7.09 4.79 -2.03
N ALA A 98 8.08 3.98 -2.43
CA ALA A 98 9.51 4.22 -2.63
C ALA A 98 10.49 3.71 -1.57
N ASP A 99 10.14 3.65 -0.28
CA ASP A 99 11.05 3.12 0.75
C ASP A 99 10.40 2.09 1.68
N SER A 100 9.15 1.71 1.41
CA SER A 100 8.42 0.76 2.24
C SER A 100 9.14 -0.58 2.26
N PHE A 101 9.52 -1.01 3.46
CA PHE A 101 9.95 -2.37 3.72
C PHE A 101 8.78 -3.30 3.42
N VAL A 102 9.01 -4.33 2.61
CA VAL A 102 8.04 -5.40 2.38
C VAL A 102 8.63 -6.69 2.91
N ASN A 103 7.78 -7.70 3.08
CA ASN A 103 8.27 -9.03 3.43
C ASN A 103 9.05 -9.64 2.27
N TRP A 104 9.99 -10.53 2.60
CA TRP A 104 10.85 -11.17 1.60
C TRP A 104 10.06 -11.87 0.48
N SER A 105 8.97 -12.54 0.81
CA SER A 105 8.08 -13.18 -0.16
C SER A 105 7.53 -12.18 -1.18
N THR A 106 7.15 -10.98 -0.75
CA THR A 106 6.68 -9.90 -1.63
C THR A 106 7.81 -9.43 -2.57
N VAL A 107 9.05 -9.31 -2.10
CA VAL A 107 10.21 -9.04 -2.98
C VAL A 107 10.32 -10.11 -4.07
N ILE A 108 10.13 -11.38 -3.73
CA ILE A 108 10.24 -12.47 -4.70
C ILE A 108 9.09 -12.43 -5.72
N GLN A 109 7.88 -12.10 -5.29
CA GLN A 109 6.75 -11.92 -6.21
C GLN A 109 7.01 -10.74 -7.17
N ILE A 110 7.46 -9.60 -6.64
CA ILE A 110 7.81 -8.42 -7.45
C ILE A 110 8.97 -8.73 -8.41
N LEU A 111 10.01 -9.43 -7.96
CA LEU A 111 11.10 -9.88 -8.84
C LEU A 111 10.56 -10.72 -10.01
N ASN A 112 9.68 -11.68 -9.71
CA ASN A 112 9.09 -12.57 -10.70
C ASN A 112 8.07 -11.89 -11.62
N SER A 113 7.61 -10.68 -11.29
CA SER A 113 6.70 -9.90 -12.15
C SER A 113 7.36 -9.41 -13.43
N GLY A 114 8.70 -9.26 -13.44
CA GLY A 114 9.46 -8.76 -14.59
C GLY A 114 9.48 -7.25 -14.73
N HIS A 115 8.96 -6.51 -13.75
CA HIS A 115 8.99 -5.05 -13.73
C HIS A 115 10.27 -4.46 -13.12
N VAL A 116 11.15 -5.29 -12.55
CA VAL A 116 12.40 -4.86 -11.91
C VAL A 116 13.45 -4.54 -12.96
N VAL A 117 14.09 -3.37 -12.85
CA VAL A 117 15.16 -2.92 -13.74
C VAL A 117 16.51 -2.88 -13.05
N LYS A 118 16.52 -2.70 -11.73
CA LYS A 118 17.75 -2.63 -10.93
C LYS A 118 17.53 -3.21 -9.55
N ILE A 119 18.57 -3.84 -9.01
CA ILE A 119 18.59 -4.40 -7.66
C ILE A 119 19.84 -3.90 -6.96
N PHE A 120 19.65 -3.43 -5.73
CA PHE A 120 20.72 -3.07 -4.82
C PHE A 120 20.64 -3.97 -3.57
N GLN A 121 21.76 -4.51 -3.12
CA GLN A 121 21.86 -5.18 -1.83
C GLN A 121 22.96 -4.52 -1.00
N SER A 122 22.64 -4.10 0.22
CA SER A 122 23.61 -3.57 1.18
C SER A 122 24.22 -4.67 2.04
N HIS A 123 25.33 -4.36 2.72
CA HIS A 123 25.94 -5.19 3.76
C HIS A 123 25.02 -5.50 4.94
N SER A 124 23.99 -4.68 5.18
CA SER A 124 22.96 -4.91 6.20
C SER A 124 21.90 -5.93 5.77
N ASN A 125 22.12 -6.67 4.67
CA ASN A 125 21.15 -7.57 4.03
C ASN A 125 19.87 -6.87 3.56
N THR A 126 19.87 -5.54 3.40
CA THR A 126 18.73 -4.82 2.84
C THR A 126 18.78 -4.91 1.32
N VAL A 127 17.71 -5.43 0.73
CA VAL A 127 17.55 -5.53 -0.72
C VAL A 127 16.58 -4.45 -1.17
N THR A 128 16.98 -3.65 -2.15
CA THR A 128 16.13 -2.67 -2.82
C THR A 128 15.92 -3.11 -4.26
N LEU A 129 14.67 -3.32 -4.65
CA LEU A 129 14.29 -3.48 -6.06
C LEU A 129 13.85 -2.12 -6.60
N TYR A 130 14.43 -1.70 -7.71
CA TYR A 130 13.99 -0.55 -8.48
C TYR A 130 13.20 -1.05 -9.69
N LEU A 131 12.01 -0.51 -9.85
CA LEU A 131 11.06 -0.91 -10.88
C LEU A 131 11.15 0.03 -12.10
N ASN A 132 10.67 -0.45 -13.25
CA ASN A 132 10.70 0.29 -14.51
C ASN A 132 9.86 1.58 -14.51
N ASP A 133 9.01 1.76 -13.50
CA ASP A 133 8.20 2.95 -13.29
C ASP A 133 8.85 3.96 -12.34
N GLY A 134 10.12 3.76 -11.99
CA GLY A 134 10.90 4.65 -11.12
C GLY A 134 10.64 4.44 -9.63
N THR A 135 9.77 3.50 -9.25
CA THR A 135 9.53 3.17 -7.84
C THR A 135 10.58 2.21 -7.30
N SER A 136 10.67 2.14 -5.98
CA SER A 136 11.48 1.14 -5.29
C SER A 136 10.74 0.48 -4.13
N VAL A 137 11.11 -0.77 -3.86
CA VAL A 137 10.69 -1.53 -2.68
C VAL A 137 11.91 -2.06 -1.95
N LYS A 138 11.86 -2.06 -0.62
CA LYS A 138 12.95 -2.55 0.22
C LYS A 138 12.51 -3.81 0.96
N ALA A 139 13.42 -4.70 1.32
CA ALA A 139 13.15 -5.75 2.29
C ALA A 139 14.43 -6.23 2.97
N GLN A 140 14.25 -6.89 4.10
CA GLN A 140 15.32 -7.64 4.72
C GLN A 140 15.46 -9.00 4.03
N SER A 141 16.63 -9.26 3.46
CA SER A 141 16.98 -10.57 2.92
C SER A 141 17.22 -11.57 4.08
N PRO A 142 16.68 -12.80 4.02
CA PRO A 142 16.89 -13.81 5.06
C PRO A 142 18.37 -14.14 5.25
N GLN A 143 19.12 -14.23 4.15
CA GLN A 143 20.57 -14.37 4.13
C GLN A 143 21.19 -13.42 3.10
N LEU A 144 22.48 -13.13 3.29
CA LEU A 144 23.27 -12.43 2.28
C LEU A 144 23.21 -13.22 0.97
N ASP A 145 23.17 -12.52 -0.16
CA ASP A 145 23.08 -13.09 -1.52
C ASP A 145 21.83 -13.91 -1.87
N ASP A 146 20.82 -14.04 -0.98
CA ASP A 146 19.59 -14.77 -1.34
C ASP A 146 18.90 -14.15 -2.55
N ILE A 147 18.96 -12.83 -2.72
CA ILE A 147 18.40 -12.18 -3.92
C ILE A 147 19.03 -12.70 -5.21
N LEU A 148 20.33 -13.01 -5.20
CA LEU A 148 21.03 -13.54 -6.37
C LEU A 148 20.57 -14.95 -6.70
N LYS A 149 20.24 -15.77 -5.69
CA LYS A 149 19.65 -17.10 -5.89
C LYS A 149 18.29 -16.98 -6.56
N GLU A 150 17.47 -16.04 -6.12
CA GLU A 150 16.12 -15.83 -6.67
C GLU A 150 16.17 -15.23 -8.09
N ILE A 151 17.11 -14.33 -8.40
CA ILE A 151 17.35 -13.85 -9.77
C ILE A 151 17.70 -15.01 -10.71
N ARG A 152 18.57 -15.95 -10.27
CA ARG A 152 18.92 -17.13 -11.08
C ARG A 152 17.70 -18.02 -11.36
N LYS A 153 16.81 -18.20 -10.37
CA LYS A 153 15.57 -18.97 -10.54
C LYS A 153 14.58 -18.28 -11.48
N CYS A 154 14.52 -16.94 -11.46
CA CYS A 154 13.65 -16.14 -12.33
C CYS A 154 14.00 -16.30 -13.83
N GLY A 155 15.25 -16.63 -14.16
CA GLY A 155 15.69 -16.95 -15.52
C GLY A 155 15.63 -15.75 -16.46
N VAL A 156 15.21 -15.99 -17.71
CA VAL A 156 15.21 -15.00 -18.82
C VAL A 156 14.50 -13.69 -18.47
N ARG A 157 13.48 -13.73 -17.60
CA ARG A 157 12.74 -12.53 -17.18
C ARG A 157 13.61 -11.55 -16.38
N CYS A 158 14.61 -12.07 -15.66
CA CYS A 158 15.49 -11.29 -14.78
C CYS A 158 16.90 -11.11 -15.35
N GLU A 159 17.12 -11.47 -16.62
CA GLU A 159 18.44 -11.47 -17.25
C GLU A 159 19.05 -10.06 -17.35
N ASN A 160 18.23 -9.07 -17.70
CA ASN A 160 18.62 -7.68 -17.96
C ASN A 160 18.57 -6.75 -16.74
N ILE A 161 18.43 -7.30 -15.53
CA ILE A 161 18.39 -6.50 -14.31
C ILE A 161 19.81 -6.00 -13.97
N GLU A 162 19.98 -4.70 -13.76
CA GLU A 162 21.21 -4.12 -13.22
C GLU A 162 21.38 -4.56 -11.75
N ARG A 163 22.60 -4.98 -11.36
CA ARG A 163 22.87 -5.54 -10.03
C ARG A 163 23.98 -4.74 -9.38
N ILE A 164 23.69 -4.18 -8.21
CA ILE A 164 24.68 -3.53 -7.35
C ILE A 164 24.70 -4.27 -6.02
N LEU A 165 25.87 -4.78 -5.65
CA LEU A 165 26.12 -5.45 -4.39
C LEU A 165 27.23 -4.66 -3.71
N GLU A 166 26.99 -4.22 -2.48
CA GLU A 166 28.04 -3.66 -1.61
C GLU A 166 28.74 -4.76 -0.84
#